data_AF-A0AA38XNG1-F1
#
_entry.id   AF-A0AA38XNG1-F1
#
_cell.length_a   1.000
_cell.length_b   1.000
_cell.length_c   1.000
_cell.angle_alpha   90.00
_cell.angle_beta   90.00
_cell.angle_gamma   90.00
#
_symmetry.space_group_name_H-M   'P 1'
#
loop_
_entity.id
_entity.type
_entity.pdbx_description
1 polymer ?
#
loop_
_entity_poly.entity_id
_entity_poly.type
_entity_poly.pdbx_seq_one_letter_code
_entity_poly.pdbx_strand_id
1 'polypeptide(L)'
;MDICKRSGFKLMVQNSDLYKLASNETLQHISFENIKNVFKTVLADPVAGPRAREALVAHQEQALVESRAKAEQECKLIAEEAVALLQYYQDIGAMLDSQDRTEGRVDSHARSMRRLLPKVRALFEKGPLVEGPTLAWTALLHVASCAIPEETNDATVSLEEVEDASDWLHNEIDEMMVGICRVQQESRPSWLSEHDWREDSECLRQKAKGNSGPCTHRYPRTMIFLTNVKNGEKPRPKKSKKRVASSGIGTFTPSLSSPSAAPTLSTLSRARCSLEILVSKMG
;
A
#
# COMPACT_ATOMS: atom_id res chain seq x y z
N MET A 1 -24.17 31.19 -81.92
CA MET A 1 -22.91 30.64 -82.45
C MET A 1 -21.77 31.46 -81.87
N ASP A 2 -20.77 30.96 -81.18
CA ASP A 2 -20.53 29.70 -80.49
C ASP A 2 -19.18 29.90 -79.75
N ILE A 3 -19.11 29.39 -78.53
CA ILE A 3 -17.96 28.63 -77.98
C ILE A 3 -16.63 29.38 -77.75
N CYS A 4 -16.40 29.71 -76.47
CA CYS A 4 -15.40 29.07 -75.58
C CYS A 4 -13.90 29.03 -75.98
N LYS A 5 -13.03 29.55 -75.08
CA LYS A 5 -11.71 29.06 -74.59
C LYS A 5 -10.81 30.27 -74.23
N ARG A 6 -10.02 30.32 -73.16
CA ARG A 6 -9.74 29.45 -72.00
C ARG A 6 -8.94 30.32 -71.02
N SER A 7 -9.47 30.55 -69.82
CA SER A 7 -8.75 31.11 -68.67
C SER A 7 -7.90 30.01 -68.03
N GLY A 8 -6.59 30.26 -67.92
CA GLY A 8 -5.64 29.39 -67.22
C GLY A 8 -5.44 29.84 -65.77
N PHE A 9 -6.47 29.75 -64.93
CA PHE A 9 -6.32 29.86 -63.48
C PHE A 9 -6.17 28.45 -62.91
N LYS A 10 -4.91 28.03 -62.70
CA LYS A 10 -4.60 26.79 -62.01
C LYS A 10 -4.81 27.03 -60.51
N LEU A 11 -6.00 26.68 -60.01
CA LEU A 11 -6.26 26.60 -58.58
C LEU A 11 -5.25 25.64 -57.94
N MET A 12 -4.45 26.16 -57.01
CA MET A 12 -3.83 25.35 -55.97
C MET A 12 -4.95 24.75 -55.13
N VAL A 13 -5.23 23.48 -55.38
CA VAL A 13 -6.11 22.67 -54.53
C VAL A 13 -5.47 22.58 -53.15
N GLN A 14 -6.26 22.99 -52.16
CA GLN A 14 -5.97 22.99 -50.75
C GLN A 14 -5.61 21.56 -50.29
N ASN A 15 -4.42 21.41 -49.69
CA ASN A 15 -4.08 20.28 -48.83
C ASN A 15 -4.84 20.42 -47.50
N SER A 16 -6.16 20.23 -47.51
CA SER A 16 -7.02 20.26 -46.31
C SER A 16 -7.16 18.89 -45.61
N ASP A 17 -6.53 17.85 -46.14
CA ASP A 17 -6.66 16.48 -45.60
C ASP A 17 -5.58 16.10 -44.57
N LEU A 18 -4.70 17.03 -44.18
CA LEU A 18 -3.52 16.73 -43.34
C LEU A 18 -3.73 16.88 -41.82
N TYR A 19 -4.94 17.24 -41.35
CA TYR A 19 -5.16 17.47 -39.90
C TYR A 19 -6.45 16.84 -39.35
N LYS A 20 -6.83 15.66 -39.87
CA LYS A 20 -7.76 14.76 -39.18
C LYS A 20 -7.02 13.60 -38.53
N LEU A 21 -6.00 13.90 -37.71
CA LEU A 21 -5.62 12.95 -36.67
C LEU A 21 -6.85 12.78 -35.79
N ALA A 22 -7.36 11.55 -35.67
CA ALA A 22 -8.49 11.27 -34.81
C ALA A 22 -8.14 11.79 -33.42
N SER A 23 -9.04 12.52 -32.77
CA SER A 23 -8.83 13.08 -31.41
C SER A 23 -8.23 12.04 -30.45
N ASN A 24 -8.58 10.77 -30.65
CA ASN A 24 -8.07 9.60 -29.95
C ASN A 24 -6.58 9.27 -30.12
N GLU A 25 -5.95 9.60 -31.25
CA GLU A 25 -4.51 9.43 -31.46
C GLU A 25 -3.74 10.58 -30.82
N THR A 26 -4.26 11.81 -30.95
CA THR A 26 -3.69 13.00 -30.31
C THR A 26 -3.61 12.86 -28.79
N LEU A 27 -4.65 12.29 -28.16
CA LEU A 27 -4.70 12.03 -26.72
C LEU A 27 -3.60 11.07 -26.22
N GLN A 28 -3.11 10.14 -27.07
CA GLN A 28 -2.05 9.19 -26.69
C GLN A 28 -0.68 9.85 -26.54
N HIS A 29 -0.49 11.02 -27.14
CA HIS A 29 0.75 11.79 -27.08
C HIS A 29 0.73 12.87 -25.99
N ILE A 30 -0.38 13.02 -25.25
CA ILE A 30 -0.48 14.02 -24.20
C ILE A 30 0.22 13.49 -22.95
N SER A 31 1.33 14.14 -22.59
CA SER A 31 2.02 13.88 -21.33
C SER A 31 1.16 14.29 -20.13
N PHE A 32 1.41 13.69 -18.97
CA PHE A 32 0.74 14.11 -17.73
C PHE A 32 0.98 15.59 -17.42
N GLU A 33 2.14 16.12 -17.76
CA GLU A 33 2.45 17.54 -17.56
C GLU A 33 1.64 18.45 -18.49
N ASN A 34 1.37 18.01 -19.72
CA ASN A 34 0.47 18.73 -20.62
C ASN A 34 -0.95 18.78 -20.04
N ILE A 35 -1.45 17.67 -19.47
CA ILE A 35 -2.76 17.64 -18.79
C ILE A 35 -2.78 18.64 -17.62
N LYS A 36 -1.74 18.65 -16.77
CA LYS A 36 -1.66 19.62 -15.67
C LYS A 36 -1.69 21.06 -16.16
N ASN A 37 -0.96 21.36 -17.23
CA ASN A 37 -0.92 22.72 -17.78
C ASN A 37 -2.28 23.15 -18.34
N VAL A 38 -2.97 22.28 -19.06
CA VAL A 38 -4.35 22.53 -19.53
C VAL A 38 -5.27 22.78 -18.34
N PHE A 39 -5.23 21.95 -17.30
CA PHE A 39 -6.04 22.17 -16.10
C PHE A 39 -5.70 23.49 -15.39
N LYS A 40 -4.42 23.87 -15.28
CA LYS A 40 -4.03 25.17 -14.71
C LYS A 40 -4.63 26.33 -15.50
N THR A 41 -4.60 26.28 -16.83
CA THR A 41 -5.21 27.29 -17.70
C THR A 41 -6.72 27.36 -17.50
N VAL A 42 -7.41 26.22 -17.47
CA VAL A 42 -8.87 26.16 -17.22
C VAL A 42 -9.23 26.67 -15.83
N LEU A 43 -8.43 26.35 -14.81
CA LEU A 43 -8.64 26.80 -13.43
C LEU A 43 -8.43 28.31 -13.26
N ALA A 44 -7.60 28.94 -14.09
CA ALA A 44 -7.35 30.37 -14.09
C ALA A 44 -8.44 31.17 -14.82
N ASP A 45 -9.29 30.51 -15.62
CA ASP A 45 -10.38 31.18 -16.32
C ASP A 45 -11.48 31.65 -15.33
N PRO A 46 -11.96 32.90 -15.44
CA PRO A 46 -12.93 33.44 -14.48
C PRO A 46 -14.32 32.81 -14.57
N VAL A 47 -14.69 32.21 -15.71
CA VAL A 47 -16.02 31.62 -15.96
C VAL A 47 -15.98 30.10 -15.83
N ALA A 48 -15.01 29.45 -16.47
CA ALA A 48 -14.84 28.00 -16.44
C ALA A 48 -14.14 27.51 -15.17
N GLY A 49 -13.29 28.33 -14.55
CA GLY A 49 -12.49 27.96 -13.39
C GLY A 49 -13.32 27.49 -12.19
N PRO A 50 -14.40 28.17 -11.77
CA PRO A 50 -15.27 27.69 -10.69
C PRO A 50 -15.87 26.30 -10.96
N ARG A 51 -16.39 26.07 -12.18
CA ARG A 51 -16.96 24.77 -12.58
C ARG A 51 -15.90 23.67 -12.63
N ALA A 52 -14.71 23.99 -13.14
CA ALA A 52 -13.60 23.06 -13.18
C ALA A 52 -13.09 22.69 -11.78
N ARG A 53 -13.08 23.65 -10.83
CA ARG A 53 -12.77 23.37 -9.42
C ARG A 53 -13.80 22.43 -8.80
N GLU A 54 -15.09 22.71 -8.98
CA GLU A 54 -16.17 21.86 -8.48
C GLU A 54 -16.08 20.43 -9.03
N ALA A 55 -15.90 20.29 -10.35
CA ALA A 55 -15.72 18.99 -10.98
C ALA A 55 -14.45 18.26 -10.49
N LEU A 56 -13.34 18.98 -10.29
CA LEU A 56 -12.10 18.40 -9.80
C LEU A 56 -12.25 17.87 -8.37
N VAL A 57 -12.93 18.63 -7.49
CA VAL A 57 -13.23 18.19 -6.12
C VAL A 57 -14.12 16.95 -6.15
N ALA A 58 -15.20 16.96 -6.93
CA ALA A 58 -16.10 15.80 -7.06
C ALA A 58 -15.35 14.55 -7.56
N HIS A 59 -14.48 14.70 -8.56
CA HIS A 59 -13.66 13.60 -9.06
C HIS A 59 -12.60 13.13 -8.06
N GLN A 60 -11.98 14.04 -7.31
CA GLN A 60 -11.03 13.70 -6.24
C GLN A 60 -11.72 12.91 -5.13
N GLU A 61 -12.91 13.33 -4.70
CA GLU A 61 -13.71 12.61 -3.70
C GLU A 61 -14.06 11.20 -4.18
N GLN A 62 -14.55 11.07 -5.41
CA GLN A 62 -14.85 9.76 -6.00
C GLN A 62 -13.59 8.88 -6.10
N ALA A 63 -12.46 9.43 -6.56
CA ALA A 63 -11.20 8.69 -6.67
C ALA A 63 -10.69 8.22 -5.30
N LEU A 64 -10.85 9.03 -4.26
CA LEU A 64 -10.51 8.66 -2.88
C LEU A 64 -11.41 7.54 -2.36
N VAL A 65 -12.72 7.60 -2.59
CA VAL A 65 -13.67 6.54 -2.23
C VAL A 65 -13.31 5.23 -2.92
N GLU A 66 -13.06 5.25 -4.24
CA GLU A 66 -12.64 4.06 -4.99
C GLU A 66 -11.30 3.51 -4.49
N SER A 67 -10.35 4.39 -4.16
CA SER A 67 -9.04 3.98 -3.65
C SER A 67 -9.12 3.36 -2.25
N ARG A 68 -9.99 3.87 -1.37
CA ARG A 68 -10.26 3.29 -0.06
C ARG A 68 -10.88 1.91 -0.19
N ALA A 69 -11.93 1.76 -1.00
CA ALA A 69 -12.59 0.47 -1.22
C ALA A 69 -11.61 -0.60 -1.74
N LYS A 70 -10.69 -0.23 -2.64
CA LYS A 70 -9.62 -1.13 -3.10
C LYS A 70 -8.63 -1.49 -2.00
N ALA A 71 -8.22 -0.53 -1.19
CA ALA A 71 -7.31 -0.79 -0.07
C ALA A 71 -7.96 -1.71 1.00
N GLU A 72 -9.24 -1.50 1.31
CA GLU A 72 -10.01 -2.38 2.19
C GLU A 72 -10.11 -3.81 1.63
N GLN A 73 -10.34 -3.94 0.32
CA GLN A 73 -10.36 -5.25 -0.35
C GLN A 73 -8.99 -5.93 -0.29
N GLU A 74 -7.89 -5.20 -0.56
CA GLU A 74 -6.53 -5.72 -0.44
C GLU A 74 -6.22 -6.16 1.01
N CYS A 75 -6.66 -5.41 2.02
CA CYS A 75 -6.54 -5.79 3.43
C CYS A 75 -7.25 -7.12 3.73
N LYS A 76 -8.50 -7.28 3.24
CA LYS A 76 -9.27 -8.52 3.40
C LYS A 76 -8.57 -9.71 2.73
N LEU A 77 -8.07 -9.54 1.50
CA LEU A 77 -7.37 -10.58 0.76
C LEU A 77 -6.08 -11.02 1.47
N ILE A 78 -5.33 -10.10 2.09
CA ILE A 78 -4.14 -10.44 2.88
C ILE A 78 -4.53 -11.28 4.10
N ALA A 79 -5.59 -10.90 4.81
CA ALA A 79 -6.08 -11.63 5.97
C ALA A 79 -6.56 -13.05 5.59
N GLU A 80 -7.34 -13.17 4.52
CA GLU A 80 -7.80 -14.45 3.98
C GLU A 80 -6.64 -15.35 3.55
N GLU A 81 -5.62 -14.79 2.87
CA GLU A 81 -4.44 -15.55 2.47
C GLU A 81 -3.62 -16.02 3.68
N ALA A 82 -3.49 -15.19 4.73
CA ALA A 82 -2.84 -15.60 5.98
C ALA A 82 -3.56 -16.78 6.64
N VAL A 83 -4.89 -16.73 6.73
CA VAL A 83 -5.69 -17.84 7.29
C VAL A 83 -5.55 -19.10 6.44
N ALA A 84 -5.61 -18.97 5.11
CA ALA A 84 -5.44 -20.11 4.21
C ALA A 84 -4.06 -20.77 4.34
N LEU A 85 -3.00 -19.97 4.54
CA LEU A 85 -1.66 -20.48 4.80
C LEU A 85 -1.58 -21.23 6.14
N LEU A 86 -2.17 -20.68 7.21
CA LEU A 86 -2.25 -21.36 8.49
C LEU A 86 -2.94 -22.72 8.38
N GLN A 87 -4.11 -22.76 7.75
CA GLN A 87 -4.88 -23.99 7.56
C GLN A 87 -4.08 -25.03 6.77
N TYR A 88 -3.42 -24.62 5.68
CA TYR A 88 -2.58 -25.51 4.87
C TYR A 88 -1.47 -26.19 5.69
N TYR A 89 -0.79 -25.44 6.57
CA TYR A 89 0.26 -26.01 7.41
C TYR A 89 -0.28 -26.85 8.57
N GLN A 90 -1.47 -26.53 9.09
CA GLN A 90 -2.18 -27.37 10.06
C GLN A 90 -2.56 -28.73 9.43
N ASP A 91 -3.11 -28.71 8.21
CA ASP A 91 -3.53 -29.93 7.50
C ASP A 91 -2.32 -30.83 7.18
N ILE A 92 -1.21 -30.26 6.71
CA ILE A 92 0.04 -31.00 6.51
C ILE A 92 0.58 -31.55 7.83
N GLY A 93 0.48 -30.75 8.90
CA GLY A 93 0.89 -31.18 10.24
C GLY A 93 0.10 -32.37 10.76
N ALA A 94 -1.19 -32.47 10.44
CA ALA A 94 -2.04 -33.59 10.82
C ALA A 94 -1.80 -34.86 9.98
N MET A 95 -1.30 -34.73 8.75
CA MET A 95 -1.04 -35.86 7.84
C MET A 95 0.33 -36.53 8.05
N LEU A 96 1.28 -35.87 8.70
CA LEU A 96 2.62 -36.38 8.91
C LEU A 96 2.76 -36.88 10.36
N ASP A 97 3.02 -38.18 10.55
CA ASP A 97 3.29 -38.77 11.87
C ASP A 97 4.42 -38.02 12.59
N SER A 98 4.21 -37.78 13.89
CA SER A 98 4.66 -36.62 14.65
C SER A 98 6.15 -36.51 14.97
N GLN A 99 7.03 -37.33 14.38
CA GLN A 99 8.33 -37.57 15.00
C GLN A 99 9.55 -36.82 14.42
N ASP A 100 9.48 -36.12 13.27
CA ASP A 100 10.75 -35.71 12.64
C ASP A 100 10.89 -34.32 12.01
N ARG A 101 9.91 -33.39 12.02
CA ARG A 101 10.10 -32.08 11.32
C ARG A 101 9.36 -30.86 11.89
N THR A 102 9.36 -30.63 13.21
CA THR A 102 8.76 -29.42 13.79
C THR A 102 9.48 -28.14 13.36
N GLU A 103 10.81 -28.09 13.44
CA GLU A 103 11.58 -26.86 13.14
C GLU A 103 11.49 -26.46 11.66
N GLY A 104 11.75 -27.40 10.73
CA GLY A 104 11.68 -27.13 9.29
C GLY A 104 10.28 -26.77 8.78
N ARG A 105 9.22 -27.27 9.45
CA ARG A 105 7.84 -26.91 9.15
C ARG A 105 7.52 -25.48 9.61
N VAL A 106 7.95 -25.12 10.81
CA VAL A 106 7.70 -23.78 11.37
C VAL A 106 8.43 -22.71 10.59
N ASP A 107 9.69 -22.96 10.21
CA ASP A 107 10.45 -22.07 9.34
C ASP A 107 9.81 -21.94 7.94
N SER A 108 9.31 -23.04 7.37
CA SER A 108 8.58 -23.00 6.09
C SER A 108 7.27 -22.21 6.19
N HIS A 109 6.52 -22.38 7.29
CA HIS A 109 5.32 -21.59 7.60
C HIS A 109 5.64 -20.11 7.73
N ALA A 110 6.67 -19.76 8.50
CA ALA A 110 7.13 -18.39 8.67
C ALA A 110 7.56 -17.76 7.33
N ARG A 111 8.27 -18.50 6.47
CA ARG A 111 8.61 -18.04 5.12
C ARG A 111 7.38 -17.79 4.25
N SER A 112 6.36 -18.66 4.33
CA SER A 112 5.10 -18.45 3.63
C SER A 112 4.39 -17.18 4.13
N MET A 113 4.36 -16.94 5.44
CA MET A 113 3.79 -15.71 6.01
C MET A 113 4.56 -14.46 5.58
N ARG A 114 5.89 -14.52 5.53
CA ARG A 114 6.74 -13.41 5.12
C ARG A 114 6.37 -12.83 3.75
N ARG A 115 5.89 -13.67 2.82
CA ARG A 115 5.49 -13.24 1.47
C ARG A 115 4.34 -12.23 1.46
N LEU A 116 3.60 -12.12 2.56
CA LEU A 116 2.51 -11.15 2.74
C LEU A 116 3.00 -9.76 3.16
N LEU A 117 4.18 -9.66 3.78
CA LEU A 117 4.73 -8.39 4.27
C LEU A 117 4.92 -7.33 3.16
N PRO A 118 5.37 -7.67 1.93
CA PRO A 118 5.38 -6.71 0.82
C PRO A 118 3.99 -6.16 0.47
N LYS A 119 2.92 -6.97 0.59
CA LYS A 119 1.55 -6.52 0.34
C LYS A 119 1.06 -5.57 1.44
N VAL A 120 1.38 -5.88 2.70
CA VAL A 120 1.13 -4.98 3.84
C VAL A 120 1.88 -3.66 3.67
N ARG A 121 3.13 -3.70 3.21
CA ARG A 121 3.91 -2.50 2.91
C ARG A 121 3.27 -1.67 1.80
N ALA A 122 2.78 -2.30 0.73
CA ALA A 122 2.07 -1.62 -0.35
C ALA A 122 0.79 -0.93 0.16
N LEU A 123 0.04 -1.55 1.09
CA LEU A 123 -1.09 -0.91 1.77
C LEU A 123 -0.67 0.32 2.57
N PHE A 124 0.40 0.18 3.35
CA PHE A 124 0.96 1.28 4.14
C PHE A 124 1.36 2.48 3.27
N GLU A 125 2.01 2.21 2.13
CA GLU A 125 2.46 3.21 1.17
C GLU A 125 1.33 3.97 0.46
N LYS A 126 0.09 3.48 0.49
CA LYS A 126 -1.04 4.25 -0.06
C LYS A 126 -1.36 5.51 0.75
N GLY A 127 -0.88 5.60 1.99
CA GLY A 127 -0.90 6.82 2.80
C GLY A 127 -2.23 7.09 3.54
N PRO A 128 -2.27 8.17 4.34
CA PRO A 128 -3.32 8.40 5.32
C PRO A 128 -4.68 8.78 4.71
N LEU A 129 -4.71 9.40 3.52
CA LEU A 129 -5.96 9.79 2.86
C LEU A 129 -6.85 8.60 2.50
N VAL A 130 -6.25 7.43 2.29
CA VAL A 130 -6.96 6.18 1.99
C VAL A 130 -6.90 5.19 3.14
N GLU A 131 -6.57 5.67 4.34
CA GLU A 131 -6.45 4.86 5.56
C GLU A 131 -5.37 3.76 5.46
N GLY A 132 -4.40 3.91 4.55
CA GLY A 132 -3.36 2.93 4.26
C GLY A 132 -2.63 2.41 5.51
N PRO A 133 -2.13 3.28 6.41
CA PRO A 133 -1.46 2.82 7.63
C PRO A 133 -2.39 2.07 8.61
N THR A 134 -3.67 2.46 8.71
CA THR A 134 -4.66 1.76 9.55
C THR A 134 -4.94 0.37 8.98
N LEU A 135 -5.20 0.28 7.68
CA LEU A 135 -5.46 -0.99 6.99
C LEU A 135 -4.22 -1.89 7.01
N ALA A 136 -3.02 -1.33 6.86
CA ALA A 136 -1.77 -2.06 6.98
C ALA A 136 -1.57 -2.62 8.38
N TRP A 137 -1.90 -1.85 9.44
CA TRP A 137 -1.87 -2.34 10.81
C TRP A 137 -2.80 -3.55 10.97
N THR A 138 -4.06 -3.43 10.55
CA THR A 138 -5.04 -4.53 10.61
C THR A 138 -4.55 -5.77 9.86
N ALA A 139 -4.08 -5.62 8.62
CA ALA A 139 -3.53 -6.73 7.84
C ALA A 139 -2.32 -7.37 8.54
N LEU A 140 -1.43 -6.56 9.12
CA LEU A 140 -0.25 -7.03 9.84
C LEU A 140 -0.62 -7.80 11.10
N LEU A 141 -1.65 -7.39 11.85
CA LEU A 141 -2.17 -8.16 12.99
C LEU A 141 -2.65 -9.55 12.56
N HIS A 142 -3.35 -9.66 11.43
CA HIS A 142 -3.77 -10.96 10.90
C HIS A 142 -2.58 -11.85 10.54
N VAL A 143 -1.60 -11.30 9.81
CA VAL A 143 -0.36 -12.01 9.47
C VAL A 143 0.37 -12.47 10.73
N ALA A 144 0.55 -11.56 11.70
CA ALA A 144 1.21 -11.85 12.97
C ALA A 144 0.49 -12.93 13.77
N SER A 145 -0.84 -12.86 13.86
CA SER A 145 -1.67 -13.85 14.55
C SER A 145 -1.59 -15.23 13.91
N CYS A 146 -1.53 -15.30 12.57
CA CYS A 146 -1.43 -16.58 11.85
C CYS A 146 0.01 -17.13 11.81
N ALA A 147 1.02 -16.28 12.02
CA ALA A 147 2.42 -16.68 12.10
C ALA A 147 2.79 -17.36 13.43
N ILE A 148 1.98 -17.13 14.49
CA ILE A 148 2.15 -17.79 15.78
C ILE A 148 1.72 -19.26 15.66
N PRO A 149 2.60 -20.23 15.93
CA PRO A 149 2.23 -21.65 15.97
C PRO A 149 1.17 -21.88 17.06
N GLU A 150 0.12 -22.65 16.75
CA GLU A 150 -0.79 -23.14 17.79
C GLU A 150 -0.11 -24.24 18.61
N GLU A 151 -0.44 -24.33 19.91
CA GLU A 151 0.05 -25.39 20.79
C GLU A 151 -0.20 -26.75 20.14
N THR A 152 0.87 -27.44 19.74
CA THR A 152 0.79 -28.85 19.41
C THR A 152 0.58 -29.60 20.71
N ASN A 153 -0.50 -30.38 20.82
CA ASN A 153 -0.76 -31.32 21.95
C ASN A 153 0.34 -32.39 22.14
N ASP A 154 1.44 -32.30 21.40
CA ASP A 154 2.57 -33.20 21.49
C ASP A 154 3.52 -32.69 22.58
N ALA A 155 3.46 -33.33 23.76
CA ALA A 155 4.20 -32.98 24.97
C ALA A 155 5.73 -33.10 24.84
N THR A 156 6.24 -33.38 23.65
CA THR A 156 7.65 -33.70 23.36
C THR A 156 8.44 -32.55 22.74
N VAL A 157 7.79 -31.53 22.18
CA VAL A 157 8.46 -30.36 21.58
C VAL A 157 8.09 -29.11 22.35
N SER A 158 9.10 -28.42 22.89
CA SER A 158 8.87 -27.17 23.59
C SER A 158 8.42 -26.09 22.59
N LEU A 159 7.37 -25.34 22.94
CA LEU A 159 6.94 -24.19 22.13
C LEU A 159 8.09 -23.18 21.97
N GLU A 160 9.00 -23.10 22.94
CA GLU A 160 10.18 -22.23 22.92
C GLU A 160 11.13 -22.55 21.75
N GLU A 161 11.48 -23.82 21.52
CA GLU A 161 12.34 -24.22 20.38
C GLU A 161 11.67 -24.01 19.02
N VAL A 162 10.34 -24.16 18.97
CA VAL A 162 9.52 -23.89 17.79
C VAL A 162 9.42 -22.39 17.51
N GLU A 163 9.35 -21.56 18.55
CA GLU A 163 9.29 -20.10 18.43
C GLU A 163 10.60 -19.48 17.95
N ASP A 164 11.76 -20.00 18.38
CA ASP A 164 13.07 -19.50 17.94
C ASP A 164 13.24 -19.58 16.42
N ALA A 165 12.64 -20.58 15.77
CA ALA A 165 12.70 -20.76 14.31
C ALA A 165 11.95 -19.66 13.52
N SER A 166 10.99 -18.97 14.14
CA SER A 166 10.19 -17.90 13.50
C SER A 166 10.52 -16.49 14.01
N ASP A 167 11.50 -16.35 14.91
CA ASP A 167 11.91 -15.07 15.51
C ASP A 167 12.22 -13.98 14.50
N TRP A 168 12.89 -14.34 13.42
CA TRP A 168 13.26 -13.40 12.37
C TRP A 168 12.03 -12.77 11.71
N LEU A 169 10.93 -13.52 11.54
CA LEU A 169 9.68 -13.02 10.98
C LEU A 169 8.99 -12.06 11.96
N HIS A 170 8.88 -12.46 13.23
CA HIS A 170 8.24 -11.63 14.25
C HIS A 170 9.01 -10.32 14.49
N ASN A 171 10.33 -10.34 14.36
CA ASN A 171 11.15 -9.13 14.36
C ASN A 171 10.85 -8.22 13.18
N GLU A 172 10.66 -8.76 11.96
CA GLU A 172 10.30 -7.99 10.77
C GLU A 172 8.89 -7.36 10.91
N ILE A 173 7.95 -8.10 11.50
CA ILE A 173 6.61 -7.62 11.84
C ILE A 173 6.68 -6.49 12.88
N ASP A 174 7.45 -6.65 13.95
CA ASP A 174 7.63 -5.62 15.00
C ASP A 174 8.25 -4.33 14.42
N GLU A 175 9.21 -4.45 13.50
CA GLU A 175 9.76 -3.30 12.78
C GLU A 175 8.72 -2.56 11.93
N MET A 176 7.85 -3.31 11.25
CA MET A 176 6.79 -2.73 10.43
C MET A 176 5.71 -2.06 11.27
N MET A 177 5.30 -2.67 12.39
CA MET A 177 4.39 -2.06 13.37
C MET A 177 4.92 -0.72 13.87
N VAL A 178 6.19 -0.67 14.30
CA VAL A 178 6.84 0.59 14.71
C VAL A 178 6.88 1.60 13.55
N GLY A 179 7.12 1.15 12.32
CA GLY A 179 7.11 2.00 11.13
C GLY A 179 5.76 2.68 10.92
N ILE A 180 4.67 1.93 11.03
CA ILE A 180 3.30 2.44 10.96
C ILE A 180 3.06 3.46 12.07
N CYS A 181 3.40 3.11 13.33
CA CYS A 181 3.20 4.01 14.46
C CYS A 181 3.97 5.34 14.31
N ARG A 182 5.20 5.31 13.77
CA ARG A 182 6.00 6.53 13.53
C ARG A 182 5.37 7.44 12.50
N VAL A 183 4.94 6.89 11.36
CA VAL A 183 4.26 7.69 10.34
C VAL A 183 2.97 8.27 10.90
N GLN A 184 2.20 7.49 11.66
CA GLN A 184 0.99 8.00 12.31
C GLN A 184 1.28 9.07 13.37
N GLN A 185 2.38 8.96 14.11
CA GLN A 185 2.82 10.01 15.04
C GLN A 185 3.07 11.36 14.33
N GLU A 186 3.53 11.33 13.08
CA GLU A 186 3.81 12.53 12.29
C GLU A 186 2.57 13.03 11.54
N SER A 187 1.76 12.12 10.94
CA SER A 187 0.64 12.48 10.08
C SER A 187 -0.70 12.64 10.80
N ARG A 188 -0.96 11.83 11.84
CA ARG A 188 -2.22 11.82 12.59
C ARG A 188 -1.96 11.37 14.05
N PRO A 189 -1.40 12.23 14.90
CA PRO A 189 -1.05 11.87 16.28
C PRO A 189 -2.23 11.33 17.10
N SER A 190 -3.44 11.83 16.84
CA SER A 190 -4.67 11.38 17.52
C SER A 190 -4.94 9.89 17.31
N TRP A 191 -4.53 9.32 16.17
CA TRP A 191 -4.68 7.90 15.87
C TRP A 191 -4.04 7.02 16.95
N LEU A 192 -2.88 7.41 17.49
CA LEU A 192 -2.18 6.68 18.56
C LEU A 192 -2.89 6.75 19.92
N SER A 193 -3.84 7.66 20.08
CA SER A 193 -4.66 7.81 21.30
C SER A 193 -6.11 7.35 21.14
N GLU A 194 -6.59 7.21 19.89
CA GLU A 194 -7.97 6.80 19.57
C GLU A 194 -8.23 5.33 19.87
N HIS A 195 -7.22 4.48 19.77
CA HIS A 195 -7.28 3.04 20.04
C HIS A 195 -6.08 2.62 20.88
N ASP A 196 -6.26 1.68 21.81
CA ASP A 196 -5.13 1.14 22.57
C ASP A 196 -4.40 0.08 21.75
N TRP A 197 -3.60 0.52 20.77
CA TRP A 197 -2.77 -0.35 19.90
C TRP A 197 -1.82 -1.27 20.70
N ARG A 198 -1.59 -0.94 21.97
CA ARG A 198 -0.82 -1.78 22.89
C ARG A 198 -1.60 -3.05 23.24
N GLU A 199 -2.92 -2.96 23.36
CA GLU A 199 -3.80 -4.11 23.61
C GLU A 199 -3.72 -5.11 22.44
N ASP A 200 -3.73 -4.64 21.19
CA ASP A 200 -3.55 -5.50 20.03
C ASP A 200 -2.21 -6.27 20.08
N SER A 201 -1.12 -5.56 20.40
CA SER A 201 0.22 -6.14 20.50
C SER A 201 0.32 -7.12 21.69
N GLU A 202 -0.33 -6.82 22.80
CA GLU A 202 -0.38 -7.69 23.98
C GLU A 202 -1.21 -8.94 23.69
N CYS A 203 -2.32 -8.83 22.95
CA CYS A 203 -3.11 -9.97 22.50
C CYS A 203 -2.24 -10.95 21.68
N LEU A 204 -1.39 -10.44 20.79
CA LEU A 204 -0.44 -11.28 20.05
C LEU A 204 0.59 -11.96 20.96
N ARG A 205 1.11 -11.27 21.99
CA ARG A 205 2.04 -11.85 22.98
C ARG A 205 1.38 -12.93 23.84
N GLN A 206 0.11 -12.74 24.18
CA GLN A 206 -0.70 -13.74 24.88
C GLN A 206 -1.02 -14.94 24.00
N LYS A 207 -1.23 -14.74 22.70
CA LYS A 207 -1.46 -15.84 21.77
C LYS A 207 -0.20 -16.70 21.60
N ALA A 208 0.97 -16.09 21.59
CA ALA A 208 2.27 -16.78 21.59
C ALA A 208 2.64 -17.32 22.99
N LYS A 209 1.69 -17.63 23.87
CA LYS A 209 2.01 -18.04 25.24
C LYS A 209 2.65 -19.43 25.25
N GLY A 210 3.81 -19.55 25.88
CA GLY A 210 4.42 -20.83 26.24
C GLY A 210 4.08 -21.28 27.66
N ASN A 211 4.70 -22.39 28.09
CA ASN A 211 4.51 -22.96 29.43
C ASN A 211 4.85 -21.98 30.58
N SER A 212 5.67 -20.96 30.31
CA SER A 212 6.15 -19.95 31.26
C SER A 212 5.29 -18.67 31.31
N GLY A 213 4.26 -18.54 30.47
CA GLY A 213 3.42 -17.34 30.37
C GLY A 213 3.46 -16.68 28.99
N PRO A 214 2.85 -15.49 28.82
CA PRO A 214 2.86 -14.76 27.57
C PRO A 214 4.28 -14.58 27.04
N CYS A 215 4.48 -14.73 25.74
CA CYS A 215 5.80 -14.62 25.15
C CYS A 215 6.26 -13.16 25.16
N THR A 216 7.06 -12.84 26.18
CA THR A 216 7.42 -11.45 26.46
C THR A 216 8.44 -10.89 25.50
N HIS A 217 9.14 -11.73 24.73
CA HIS A 217 10.13 -11.31 23.75
C HIS A 217 9.51 -10.97 22.38
N ARG A 218 8.20 -11.18 22.17
CA ARG A 218 7.47 -10.82 20.95
C ARG A 218 7.03 -9.34 20.97
N TYR A 219 7.22 -8.68 19.84
CA TYR A 219 6.87 -7.27 19.58
C TYR A 219 7.41 -6.23 20.59
N PRO A 220 8.64 -6.37 21.12
CA PRO A 220 9.13 -5.50 22.19
C PRO A 220 9.31 -4.05 21.74
N ARG A 221 9.65 -3.80 20.46
CA ARG A 221 9.90 -2.44 19.98
C ARG A 221 8.59 -1.67 19.86
N THR A 222 7.54 -2.32 19.36
CA THR A 222 6.18 -1.77 19.28
C THR A 222 5.66 -1.44 20.67
N MET A 223 5.81 -2.37 21.62
CA MET A 223 5.39 -2.16 23.02
C MET A 223 6.11 -0.98 23.68
N ILE A 224 7.44 -0.90 23.52
CA ILE A 224 8.23 0.23 24.04
C ILE A 224 7.79 1.54 23.39
N PHE A 225 7.59 1.55 22.07
CA PHE A 225 7.16 2.75 21.35
C PHE A 225 5.81 3.26 21.89
N LEU A 226 4.80 2.39 21.93
CA LEU A 226 3.45 2.73 22.38
C LEU A 226 3.42 3.16 23.85
N THR A 227 4.24 2.53 24.70
CA THR A 227 4.38 2.93 26.12
C THR A 227 4.96 4.34 26.24
N ASN A 228 6.02 4.65 25.50
CA ASN A 228 6.62 5.98 25.52
C ASN A 228 5.64 7.06 25.04
N VAL A 229 4.90 6.77 23.96
CA VAL A 229 3.85 7.68 23.46
C VAL A 229 2.78 7.93 24.54
N LYS A 230 2.28 6.89 25.21
CA LYS A 230 1.28 7.01 26.27
C LYS A 230 1.77 7.81 27.48
N ASN A 231 3.06 7.69 27.80
CA ASN A 231 3.69 8.44 28.89
C ASN A 231 4.06 9.89 28.51
N GLY A 232 3.77 10.33 27.28
CA GLY A 232 4.18 11.66 26.79
C GLY A 232 5.68 11.78 26.54
N GLU A 233 6.42 10.68 26.56
CA GLU A 233 7.85 10.66 26.27
C GLU A 233 8.06 10.70 24.75
N LYS A 234 8.70 11.77 24.26
CA LYS A 234 9.13 11.80 22.86
C LYS A 234 10.15 10.69 22.62
N PRO A 235 9.92 9.78 21.65
CA PRO A 235 10.87 8.72 21.35
C PRO A 235 12.21 9.35 20.99
N ARG A 236 13.24 9.13 21.82
CA ARG A 236 14.57 9.68 21.58
C ARG A 236 15.08 9.13 20.23
N PRO A 237 15.50 9.99 19.28
CA PRO A 237 16.14 9.50 18.07
C PRO A 237 17.38 8.71 18.51
N LYS A 238 17.44 7.43 18.15
CA LYS A 238 18.61 6.59 18.43
C LYS A 238 19.81 7.28 17.79
N LYS A 239 20.71 7.84 18.60
CA LYS A 239 22.05 8.24 18.14
C LYS A 239 22.71 6.97 17.62
N SER A 240 22.81 6.84 16.31
CA SER A 240 23.53 5.76 15.66
C SER A 240 24.99 5.83 16.13
N LYS A 241 25.38 4.90 17.00
CA LYS A 241 26.79 4.60 17.27
C LYS A 241 27.37 4.08 15.95
N LYS A 242 28.14 4.93 15.28
CA LYS A 242 28.90 4.63 14.07
C LYS A 242 29.94 3.55 14.42
N ARG A 243 29.58 2.27 14.29
CA ARG A 243 30.55 1.18 14.19
C ARG A 243 30.91 1.03 12.72
N VAL A 244 32.18 1.32 12.42
CA VAL A 244 32.80 1.02 11.14
C VAL A 244 32.94 -0.50 11.06
N ALA A 245 32.13 -1.13 10.21
CA ALA A 245 32.43 -2.39 9.56
C ALA A 245 31.59 -2.47 8.28
N SER A 246 32.30 -2.68 7.18
CA SER A 246 31.81 -2.74 5.80
C SER A 246 30.89 -3.93 5.55
N SER A 247 29.61 -3.67 5.30
CA SER A 247 28.75 -4.44 4.39
C SER A 247 27.39 -3.73 4.31
N GLY A 248 26.95 -3.42 3.09
CA GLY A 248 25.91 -2.44 2.81
C GLY A 248 24.52 -2.80 3.35
N ILE A 249 23.93 -1.86 4.10
CA ILE A 249 22.48 -1.75 4.32
C ILE A 249 22.15 -0.26 4.27
N GLY A 250 21.27 0.10 3.33
CA GLY A 250 20.89 1.48 3.02
C GLY A 250 20.02 2.11 4.10
N THR A 251 20.46 3.27 4.58
CA THR A 251 19.67 4.22 5.36
C THR A 251 18.47 4.73 4.55
N PHE A 252 17.25 4.50 5.05
CA PHE A 252 16.02 4.99 4.46
C PHE A 252 15.73 6.42 4.96
N THR A 253 16.05 7.41 4.14
CA THR A 253 15.49 8.76 4.22
C THR A 253 14.26 8.80 3.31
N PRO A 254 13.08 9.25 3.76
CA PRO A 254 11.96 9.47 2.87
C PRO A 254 12.29 10.67 1.97
N SER A 255 12.79 10.37 0.78
CA SER A 255 12.84 11.34 -0.30
C SER A 255 11.41 11.55 -0.79
N LEU A 256 10.89 12.76 -0.59
CA LEU A 256 9.81 13.31 -1.41
C LEU A 256 10.36 13.49 -2.83
N SER A 257 10.47 12.40 -3.58
CA SER A 257 10.67 12.41 -5.02
C SER A 257 9.41 11.91 -5.71
N SER A 258 9.11 12.59 -6.80
CA SER A 258 7.87 12.57 -7.56
C SER A 258 7.40 11.16 -7.97
N PRO A 259 6.08 10.91 -8.11
CA PRO A 259 5.59 9.64 -8.59
C PRO A 259 5.89 9.51 -10.09
N SER A 260 6.93 8.74 -10.42
CA SER A 260 7.12 8.15 -11.74
C SER A 260 6.71 6.68 -11.69
N ALA A 261 5.41 6.45 -11.55
CA ALA A 261 4.80 5.19 -11.97
C ALA A 261 3.84 5.54 -13.11
N ALA A 262 4.17 5.10 -14.32
CA ALA A 262 3.29 5.25 -15.46
C ALA A 262 1.92 4.61 -15.14
N PRO A 263 0.80 5.29 -15.39
CA PRO A 263 -0.51 4.71 -15.17
C PRO A 263 -0.68 3.49 -16.07
N THR A 264 -1.10 2.37 -15.48
CA THR A 264 -1.54 1.19 -16.22
C THR A 264 -2.67 1.57 -17.19
N LEU A 265 -2.73 0.95 -18.37
CA LEU A 265 -3.69 1.24 -19.45
C LEU A 265 -5.16 1.30 -18.98
N SER A 266 -5.51 0.59 -17.91
CA SER A 266 -6.83 0.62 -17.28
C SER A 266 -7.18 1.96 -16.61
N THR A 267 -6.19 2.66 -16.05
CA THR A 267 -6.35 3.97 -15.38
C THR A 267 -6.51 5.10 -16.39
N LEU A 268 -5.80 5.02 -17.52
CA LEU A 268 -5.94 5.95 -18.64
C LEU A 268 -7.30 5.79 -19.34
N SER A 269 -7.83 4.55 -19.43
CA SER A 269 -9.15 4.30 -20.02
C SER A 269 -10.30 4.94 -19.22
N ARG A 270 -10.18 5.04 -17.88
CA ARG A 270 -11.21 5.68 -17.04
C ARG A 270 -11.16 7.20 -17.09
N ALA A 271 -9.96 7.80 -17.03
CA ALA A 271 -9.80 9.25 -17.21
C ALA A 271 -10.32 9.71 -18.58
N ARG A 272 -10.19 8.87 -19.61
CA ARG A 272 -10.69 9.10 -20.96
C ARG A 272 -12.22 9.14 -21.06
N CYS A 273 -12.91 8.23 -20.36
CA CYS A 273 -14.37 8.20 -20.33
C CYS A 273 -14.97 9.44 -19.62
N SER A 274 -14.28 9.97 -18.60
CA SER A 274 -14.73 11.16 -17.87
C SER A 274 -14.54 12.47 -18.63
N LEU A 275 -13.49 12.58 -19.46
CA LEU A 275 -13.24 13.77 -20.30
C LEU A 275 -14.24 13.91 -21.44
N GLU A 276 -14.66 12.80 -22.07
CA GLU A 276 -15.69 12.83 -23.13
C GLU A 276 -17.05 13.30 -22.58
N ILE A 277 -17.42 12.91 -21.36
CA ILE A 277 -18.66 13.35 -20.70
C ILE A 277 -18.62 14.85 -20.37
N LEU A 278 -17.45 15.39 -19.99
CA LEU A 278 -17.27 16.80 -19.67
C LEU A 278 -17.34 17.68 -20.94
N VAL A 279 -16.75 17.23 -22.05
CA VAL A 279 -16.81 17.93 -23.33
C VAL A 279 -18.24 17.91 -23.92
N SER A 280 -18.97 16.81 -23.80
CA SER A 280 -20.37 16.73 -24.27
C SER A 280 -21.39 17.52 -23.43
N LYS A 281 -21.04 17.97 -22.22
CA LYS A 281 -21.92 18.79 -21.36
C LYS A 281 -21.61 20.29 -21.41
N MET A 282 -20.51 20.69 -22.06
CA MET A 282 -20.07 22.08 -22.16
C MET A 282 -20.29 22.71 -23.55
N GLY A 283 -20.70 21.92 -24.55
CA GLY A 283 -21.18 22.40 -25.85
C GLY A 283 -22.69 22.24 -25.98
#